data_AF-A0A3B9ZY30-F1
#
_entry.id   AF-A0A3B9ZY30-F1
#
_cell.length_a   1.000
_cell.length_b   1.000
_cell.length_c   1.000
_cell.angle_alpha   90.00
_cell.angle_beta   90.00
_cell.angle_gamma   90.00
#
_symmetry.space_group_name_H-M   'P 1'
#
loop_
_entity.id
_entity.type
_entity.pdbx_description
1 polymer ?
#
loop_
_entity_poly.entity_id
_entity_poly.type
_entity_poly.pdbx_seq_one_letter_code
_entity_poly.pdbx_strand_id
1 'polypeptide(L)'
;MSDGTFMIDCPCCKARIEVDRKSGHVLRHWDKPEVKSGADPIVEALKKIEEDKSRLNDYFSGAGKSMEEKKKELLDKFESERKRIKDSGDISRPLNPMDLPRSSRNF
;
A
#
# COMPACT_ATOMS: atom_id res chain seq x y z
N MET A 1 51.69 -12.20 21.03
CA MET A 1 51.79 -12.73 19.66
C MET A 1 50.51 -12.32 18.95
N SER A 2 50.59 -11.48 17.92
CA SER A 2 49.42 -10.92 17.25
C SER A 2 48.80 -11.95 16.31
N ASP A 3 47.78 -12.66 16.80
CA ASP A 3 46.93 -13.54 16.01
C ASP A 3 46.02 -12.68 15.11
N GLY A 4 46.60 -12.17 14.02
CA GLY A 4 45.90 -11.35 13.03
C GLY A 4 45.54 -12.17 11.80
N THR A 5 44.28 -12.12 11.37
CA THR A 5 43.82 -12.63 10.08
C THR A 5 44.08 -11.61 8.97
N PHE A 6 44.30 -12.07 7.74
CA PHE A 6 44.40 -11.21 6.56
C PHE A 6 43.17 -11.36 5.68
N MET A 7 42.61 -10.23 5.25
CA MET A 7 41.61 -10.19 4.20
C MET A 7 42.30 -9.95 2.86
N ILE A 8 42.22 -10.93 1.95
CA ILE A 8 42.76 -10.84 0.60
C ILE A 8 41.65 -11.11 -0.41
N ASP A 9 41.69 -10.39 -1.52
CA ASP A 9 40.78 -10.63 -2.64
C ASP A 9 41.39 -11.69 -3.57
N CYS A 10 40.63 -12.73 -3.87
CA CYS A 10 41.10 -13.81 -4.73
C CYS A 10 41.25 -13.32 -6.18
N PRO A 11 42.41 -13.50 -6.83
CA PRO A 11 42.57 -13.13 -8.24
C PRO A 11 41.74 -13.99 -9.20
N CYS A 12 41.25 -15.16 -8.77
CA CYS A 12 40.46 -16.07 -9.61
C CYS A 12 38.95 -15.75 -9.58
N CYS A 13 38.37 -15.57 -8.40
CA CYS A 13 36.92 -15.36 -8.24
C CYS A 13 36.51 -13.98 -7.72
N LYS A 14 37.47 -13.08 -7.42
CA LYS A 14 37.24 -11.76 -6.78
C LYS A 14 36.46 -11.83 -5.46
N ALA A 15 36.32 -13.02 -4.88
CA ALA A 15 35.73 -13.23 -3.57
C ALA A 15 36.68 -12.73 -2.49
N ARG A 16 36.11 -12.28 -1.37
CA ARG A 16 36.89 -11.82 -0.22
C ARG A 16 37.21 -13.02 0.66
N ILE A 17 38.49 -13.30 0.82
CA ILE A 17 39.00 -14.45 1.55
C ILE A 17 39.62 -13.97 2.87
N GLU A 18 39.26 -14.62 3.97
CA GLU A 18 39.96 -14.47 5.23
C GLU A 18 40.95 -15.63 5.42
N VAL A 19 42.23 -15.30 5.58
CA VAL A 19 43.33 -16.25 5.68
C VAL A 19 44.03 -16.12 7.02
N ASP A 20 44.33 -17.26 7.66
CA ASP A 20 45.14 -17.31 8.87
C ASP A 20 46.62 -17.04 8.58
N ARG A 21 47.23 -16.16 9.36
CA ARG A 21 48.60 -15.67 9.13
C ARG A 21 49.70 -16.68 9.42
N LYS A 22 49.46 -17.70 10.27
CA LYS A 22 50.48 -18.69 10.65
C LYS A 22 50.46 -19.90 9.73
N SER A 23 49.27 -20.34 9.34
CA SER A 23 49.06 -21.58 8.59
C SER A 23 48.81 -21.36 7.10
N GLY A 24 48.51 -20.12 6.68
CA GLY A 24 48.10 -19.81 5.30
C GLY A 24 46.78 -20.49 4.90
N HIS A 25 46.06 -21.10 5.85
CA HIS A 25 44.81 -21.77 5.58
C HIS A 25 43.69 -20.75 5.43
N VAL A 26 42.84 -20.98 4.44
CA VAL A 26 41.62 -20.21 4.23
C VAL A 26 40.63 -20.56 5.34
N LEU A 27 40.25 -19.57 6.13
CA LEU A 27 39.26 -19.74 7.19
C LEU A 27 37.85 -19.57 6.63
N ARG A 28 37.63 -18.57 5.77
CA ARG A 28 36.30 -18.25 5.22
C ARG A 28 36.39 -17.68 3.80
N HIS A 29 35.53 -18.18 2.93
CA HIS A 29 35.22 -17.58 1.62
C HIS A 29 33.89 -16.85 1.68
N TRP A 30 33.90 -15.56 1.36
CA TRP A 30 32.69 -14.77 1.20
C TRP A 30 32.50 -14.49 -0.29
N ASP A 31 31.55 -15.18 -0.91
CA ASP A 31 31.11 -14.89 -2.26
C ASP A 31 30.48 -13.49 -2.28
N LYS A 32 30.98 -12.64 -3.17
CA LYS A 32 30.41 -11.30 -3.34
C LYS A 32 29.02 -11.48 -3.94
N PRO A 33 27.94 -10.94 -3.31
CA PRO A 33 26.64 -11.00 -3.94
C PRO A 33 26.75 -10.31 -5.31
N GLU A 34 26.33 -11.01 -6.35
CA GLU A 34 26.26 -10.47 -7.70
C GLU A 34 25.27 -9.31 -7.70
N VAL A 35 25.78 -8.11 -7.45
CA VAL A 35 25.05 -6.89 -7.76
C VAL A 35 24.97 -6.87 -9.28
N LYS A 36 23.83 -7.32 -9.82
CA LYS A 36 23.54 -7.31 -11.26
C LYS A 36 23.78 -5.89 -11.78
N SER A 37 24.95 -5.69 -12.37
CA SER A 37 25.32 -4.48 -13.08
C SER A 37 24.57 -4.48 -14.40
N GLY A 38 23.39 -3.86 -14.48
CA GLY A 38 22.69 -3.78 -15.76
C GLY A 38 21.30 -3.17 -15.79
N ALA A 39 20.63 -2.97 -14.66
CA ALA A 39 19.40 -2.19 -14.61
C ALA A 39 19.57 -1.13 -13.53
N ASP A 40 19.56 0.15 -13.91
CA ASP A 40 19.62 1.26 -12.97
C ASP A 40 18.52 1.06 -11.92
N PRO A 41 18.87 0.81 -10.64
CA PRO A 41 17.89 0.58 -9.58
C PRO A 41 16.90 1.74 -9.46
N ILE A 42 17.33 2.93 -9.89
CA ILE A 42 16.54 4.16 -9.96
C ILE A 42 15.43 4.05 -10.99
N VAL A 43 15.68 3.50 -12.19
CA VAL A 43 14.67 3.39 -13.25
C VAL A 43 13.59 2.37 -12.87
N GLU A 44 13.97 1.27 -12.24
CA GLU A 44 13.01 0.29 -11.72
C GLU A 44 12.20 0.84 -10.54
N ALA A 45 12.84 1.60 -9.65
CA ALA A 45 12.15 2.29 -8.56
C ALA A 45 11.14 3.33 -9.07
N LEU A 46 11.50 4.10 -10.11
CA LEU A 46 10.61 5.08 -10.73
C LEU A 46 9.38 4.41 -11.36
N LYS A 47 9.55 3.28 -12.07
CA LYS A 47 8.44 2.51 -12.61
C LYS A 47 7.49 2.00 -11.52
N LYS A 48 8.03 1.47 -10.42
CA LYS A 48 7.21 1.01 -9.28
C LYS A 48 6.42 2.17 -8.65
N ILE A 49 7.03 3.35 -8.50
CA ILE A 49 6.35 4.53 -7.96
C ILE A 49 5.20 4.97 -8.88
N GLU A 50 5.38 4.91 -10.19
CA GLU A 50 4.36 5.29 -11.16
C GLU A 50 3.19 4.29 -11.19
N GLU A 51 3.48 2.99 -11.13
CA GLU A 51 2.49 1.92 -10.98
C GLU A 51 1.67 2.08 -9.68
N ASP A 52 2.34 2.35 -8.56
CA ASP A 52 1.68 2.57 -7.28
C ASP A 52 0.78 3.82 -7.30
N LYS A 53 1.22 4.92 -7.93
CA LYS A 53 0.41 6.13 -8.11
C LYS A 53 -0.84 5.86 -8.94
N SER A 54 -0.73 5.12 -10.04
CA SER A 54 -1.87 4.75 -10.86
C SER A 54 -2.88 3.96 -10.04
N ARG A 55 -2.41 2.94 -9.32
CA ARG A 55 -3.25 2.11 -8.46
C ARG A 55 -3.98 2.92 -7.40
N LEU A 56 -3.28 3.82 -6.69
CA LEU A 56 -3.87 4.71 -5.70
C LEU A 56 -4.96 5.60 -6.32
N ASN A 57 -4.71 6.18 -7.49
CA ASN A 57 -5.67 7.04 -8.18
C ASN A 57 -6.94 6.27 -8.57
N ASP A 58 -6.81 5.02 -9.04
CA ASP A 58 -7.96 4.17 -9.35
C ASP A 58 -8.81 3.89 -8.10
N TYR A 59 -8.19 3.59 -6.96
CA TYR A 59 -8.90 3.43 -5.69
C TYR A 59 -9.62 4.70 -5.24
N PHE A 60 -8.96 5.86 -5.29
CA PHE A 60 -9.55 7.13 -4.87
C PHE A 60 -10.66 7.60 -5.81
N SER A 61 -10.49 7.44 -7.11
CA SER A 61 -11.49 7.84 -8.11
C SER A 61 -12.74 6.96 -8.04
N GLY A 62 -12.61 5.65 -7.81
CA GLY A 62 -13.74 4.76 -7.58
C GLY A 62 -14.50 5.10 -6.30
N ALA A 63 -13.79 5.31 -5.19
CA ALA A 63 -14.40 5.68 -3.91
C ALA A 63 -15.13 7.03 -3.98
N GLY A 64 -14.50 8.05 -4.59
CA GLY A 64 -15.07 9.38 -4.74
C GLY A 64 -16.35 9.38 -5.57
N LYS A 65 -16.37 8.68 -6.70
CA LYS A 65 -17.56 8.56 -7.57
C LYS A 65 -18.73 7.89 -6.83
N SER A 66 -18.47 6.79 -6.11
CA SER A 66 -19.51 6.08 -5.37
C SER A 66 -20.14 6.93 -4.25
N MET A 67 -19.36 7.81 -3.61
CA MET A 67 -19.87 8.70 -2.58
C MET A 67 -20.69 9.84 -3.18
N GLU A 68 -20.26 10.42 -4.30
CA GLU A 68 -21.00 11.49 -4.96
C GLU A 68 -22.33 10.99 -5.55
N GLU A 69 -22.35 9.80 -6.14
CA GLU A 69 -23.58 9.15 -6.62
C GLU A 69 -24.58 8.93 -5.48
N LYS A 70 -24.13 8.36 -4.36
CA LYS A 70 -24.97 8.18 -3.17
C LYS A 70 -25.50 9.52 -2.67
N LYS A 71 -24.64 10.54 -2.58
CA LYS A 71 -25.03 11.88 -2.13
C LYS A 71 -26.11 12.48 -3.04
N LYS A 72 -25.99 12.34 -4.35
CA LYS A 72 -27.00 12.77 -5.31
C LYS A 72 -28.32 12.03 -5.13
N GLU A 73 -28.28 10.71 -5.00
CA GLU A 73 -29.48 9.89 -4.76
C GLU A 73 -30.19 10.27 -3.44
N LEU A 74 -29.43 10.51 -2.38
CA LEU A 74 -29.93 10.98 -1.09
C LEU A 74 -30.58 12.37 -1.20
N LEU A 75 -29.97 13.30 -1.95
CA LEU A 75 -30.53 14.63 -2.21
C LEU A 75 -31.83 14.55 -3.00
N ASP A 76 -31.87 13.75 -4.07
CA ASP A 76 -33.07 13.58 -4.90
C ASP A 76 -34.24 12.98 -4.08
N LYS A 77 -33.95 11.99 -3.23
CA LYS A 77 -34.92 11.41 -2.28
C LYS A 77 -35.39 12.43 -1.25
N PHE A 78 -34.49 13.24 -0.73
CA PHE A 78 -34.83 14.28 0.24
C PHE A 78 -35.72 15.37 -0.39
N GLU A 79 -35.40 15.82 -1.60
CA GLU A 79 -36.18 16.83 -2.31
C GLU A 79 -37.57 16.33 -2.70
N SER A 80 -37.67 15.08 -3.18
CA SER A 80 -38.96 14.47 -3.53
C SER A 80 -39.86 14.31 -2.31
N GLU A 81 -39.34 13.81 -1.19
CA GLU A 81 -40.13 13.69 0.04
C GLU A 81 -40.47 15.08 0.63
N ARG A 82 -39.56 16.06 0.54
CA ARG A 82 -39.84 17.46 0.92
C ARG A 82 -40.96 18.07 0.08
N LYS A 83 -41.02 17.79 -1.22
CA LYS A 83 -42.13 18.21 -2.10
C LYS A 83 -43.42 17.51 -1.69
N ARG A 84 -43.39 16.19 -1.49
CA ARG A 84 -44.54 15.41 -1.03
C ARG A 84 -45.14 15.96 0.26
N ILE A 85 -44.31 16.25 1.26
CA ILE A 85 -44.73 16.83 2.55
C ILE A 85 -45.34 18.23 2.38
N LYS A 86 -44.76 19.07 1.52
CA LYS A 86 -45.33 20.40 1.21
C LYS A 86 -46.70 20.28 0.55
N ASP A 87 -46.87 19.33 -0.37
CA ASP A 87 -48.11 19.13 -1.11
C ASP A 87 -49.19 18.44 -0.27
N SER A 88 -48.81 17.51 0.63
CA SER A 88 -49.73 16.78 1.49
C SER A 88 -50.03 17.48 2.83
N GLY A 89 -49.26 18.51 3.19
CA GLY A 89 -49.44 19.25 4.45
C GLY A 89 -49.17 18.41 5.71
N ASP A 90 -48.44 17.30 5.58
CA ASP A 90 -48.23 16.35 6.67
C ASP A 90 -47.10 16.85 7.60
N ILE A 91 -47.49 17.39 8.75
CA ILE A 91 -46.60 18.01 9.74
C ILE A 91 -46.06 16.99 10.75
N SER A 92 -46.36 15.69 10.56
CA SER A 92 -45.95 14.65 11.49
C SER A 92 -44.43 14.45 11.48
N ARG A 93 -43.85 14.22 12.67
CA ARG A 93 -42.40 14.01 12.81
C ARG A 93 -42.00 12.72 12.08
N PRO A 94 -40.97 12.74 11.22
CA PRO A 94 -40.43 11.52 10.62
C PRO A 94 -40.08 10.50 11.70
N LEU A 95 -40.47 9.25 11.50
CA LEU A 95 -40.16 8.15 12.42
C LEU A 95 -38.65 7.94 12.47
N ASN A 96 -38.07 8.16 13.66
CA ASN A 96 -36.66 7.91 13.89
C ASN A 96 -36.38 6.39 13.86
N PRO A 97 -35.46 5.90 13.02
CA PRO A 97 -35.13 4.48 12.94
C PRO A 97 -34.67 3.86 14.27
N MET A 98 -34.11 4.68 15.16
CA MET A 98 -33.65 4.22 16.49
C MET A 98 -34.80 4.04 17.48
N ASP A 99 -35.94 4.70 17.24
CA ASP A 99 -37.16 4.58 18.06
C ASP A 99 -38.01 3.37 17.61
N LEU A 100 -37.67 2.74 16.46
CA LEU A 100 -38.32 1.52 15.98
C LEU A 100 -37.80 0.28 16.74
N PRO A 101 -38.68 -0.70 17.05
CA PRO A 101 -38.29 -1.94 17.68
C PRO A 101 -37.24 -2.67 16.82
N ARG A 102 -36.32 -3.38 17.45
CA ARG A 102 -35.14 -3.97 16.79
C ARG A 102 -35.50 -4.93 15.63
N SER A 103 -36.71 -5.49 15.65
CA SER A 103 -37.26 -6.40 14.64
C SER A 103 -37.68 -5.75 13.32
N SER A 104 -37.80 -4.42 13.25
CA SER A 104 -38.22 -3.69 12.05
C SER A 104 -37.12 -2.79 11.46
N ARG A 105 -35.87 -2.96 11.93
CA ARG A 105 -34.70 -2.28 11.34
C ARG A 105 -34.10 -3.19 10.26
N ASN A 106 -34.21 -2.78 9.00
CA ASN A 106 -33.50 -3.42 7.88
C ASN A 106 -32.03 -2.97 7.93
N PHE A 107 -31.20 -3.69 8.69
CA PHE A 107 -29.74 -3.66 8.59
C PHE A 107 -29.25 -4.90 7.85
#